data_AF-B7PY14-F1
#
_entry.id   AF-B7PY14-F1
#
_cell.length_a   1.000
_cell.length_b   1.000
_cell.length_c   1.000
_cell.angle_alpha   90.00
_cell.angle_beta   90.00
_cell.angle_gamma   90.00
#
_symmetry.space_group_name_H-M   'P 1'
#
loop_
_entity.id
_entity.type
_entity.pdbx_description
1 polymer ?
#
loop_
_entity_poly.entity_id
_entity_poly.type
_entity_poly.pdbx_seq_one_letter_code
_entity_poly.pdbx_strand_id
1 'polypeptide(L)'
;MGSIDLKKGQSFDLRQFKITRLSPTSRSDNPPGYVVAVMAMDCMQLSINLVQFTDPIVGMTCMPIVFYLLATRVGTVPALCCAAWLLAAILLPFPTSRLQNAIWGRVMRFRDDRVKRLTDLLTSVRLVKMCAWEDAYMHAVKELRAKEMVPLFLANLLDGFIDSVYSASGSVMIIILFGTLAALDPTRTLTKAAILNSDGSTRRAPNLGGGQFGGSTVVKTDGFDGAQYQARREQIYLSPP
;
A
#
# COMPACT_ATOMS: atom_id res chain seq x y z
N MET A 1 1.03 -27.62 24.84
CA MET A 1 0.25 -26.37 24.71
C MET A 1 0.42 -25.50 25.97
N GLY A 2 1.65 -25.24 26.44
CA GLY A 2 1.89 -24.64 27.77
C GLY A 2 3.19 -23.83 27.97
N SER A 3 4.03 -23.65 26.94
CA SER A 3 5.29 -22.89 27.07
C SER A 3 5.19 -21.41 26.66
N ILE A 4 4.04 -20.95 26.18
CA ILE A 4 3.89 -19.59 25.64
C ILE A 4 3.55 -18.58 26.75
N ASP A 5 2.85 -19.01 27.83
CA ASP A 5 2.46 -18.11 28.94
C ASP A 5 3.57 -17.80 29.93
N LEU A 6 4.48 -18.74 30.21
CA LEU A 6 5.61 -18.53 31.12
C LEU A 6 6.56 -17.43 30.63
N LYS A 7 6.74 -17.30 29.31
CA LYS A 7 7.65 -16.30 28.72
C LYS A 7 7.06 -14.89 28.75
N LYS A 8 5.73 -14.75 28.65
CA LYS A 8 5.03 -13.46 28.80
C LYS A 8 5.07 -12.96 30.25
N GLY A 9 4.83 -13.85 31.22
CA GLY A 9 4.90 -13.52 32.66
C GLY A 9 6.30 -13.07 33.09
N GLN A 10 7.34 -13.82 32.70
CA GLN A 10 8.74 -13.49 32.98
C GLN A 10 9.18 -12.16 32.35
N SER A 11 8.72 -11.82 31.14
CA SER A 11 9.03 -10.55 30.48
C SER A 11 8.32 -9.35 31.12
N PHE A 12 7.13 -9.55 31.67
CA PHE A 12 6.43 -8.52 32.44
C PHE A 12 7.10 -8.28 33.79
N ASP A 13 7.48 -9.34 34.51
CA ASP A 13 8.21 -9.26 35.78
C ASP A 13 9.57 -8.58 35.62
N LEU A 14 10.35 -8.95 34.60
CA LEU A 14 11.66 -8.36 34.31
C LEU A 14 11.60 -6.83 34.11
N ARG A 15 10.51 -6.31 33.55
CA ARG A 15 10.32 -4.85 33.39
C ARG A 15 9.95 -4.16 34.71
N GLN A 16 9.13 -4.79 35.55
CA GLN A 16 8.79 -4.27 36.89
C GLN A 16 10.03 -4.19 37.81
N PHE A 17 10.91 -5.19 37.76
CA PHE A 17 12.18 -5.18 38.49
C PHE A 17 13.14 -4.08 38.03
N LYS A 18 13.12 -3.72 36.74
CA LYS A 18 13.99 -2.67 36.20
C LYS A 18 13.54 -1.29 36.65
N ILE A 19 12.22 -1.04 36.70
CA ILE A 19 11.64 0.24 37.17
C ILE A 19 11.90 0.47 38.67
N THR A 20 11.90 -0.60 39.47
CA THR A 20 12.17 -0.54 40.93
C THR A 20 13.66 -0.41 41.28
N ARG A 21 14.56 -0.51 40.29
CA ARG A 21 16.01 -0.38 40.42
C ARG A 21 16.58 0.98 39.97
N LEU A 22 15.73 1.94 39.58
CA LEU A 22 16.20 3.28 39.21
C LEU A 22 16.79 4.02 40.41
N SER A 23 17.89 4.72 40.19
CA SER A 23 18.44 5.66 41.17
C SER A 23 17.40 6.74 41.50
N PRO A 24 17.45 7.34 42.70
CA PRO A 24 16.50 8.39 43.10
C PRO A 24 16.46 9.57 42.11
N THR A 25 17.62 9.93 41.55
CA THR A 25 17.77 10.98 40.53
C THR A 25 17.08 10.61 39.22
N SER A 26 17.25 9.39 38.71
CA SER A 26 16.57 8.98 37.47
C SER A 26 15.06 8.78 37.68
N ARG A 27 14.62 8.56 38.91
CA ARG A 27 13.20 8.43 39.29
C ARG A 27 12.51 9.79 39.47
N SER A 28 13.23 10.85 39.83
CA SER A 28 12.68 12.22 39.79
C SER A 28 12.51 12.73 38.37
N ASP A 29 13.43 12.36 37.47
CA ASP A 29 13.39 12.80 36.07
C ASP A 29 12.32 12.07 35.24
N ASN A 30 11.91 10.87 35.66
CA ASN A 30 10.91 10.05 34.98
C ASN A 30 9.71 9.79 35.89
N PRO A 31 8.76 10.73 35.98
CA PRO A 31 7.55 10.51 36.76
C PRO A 31 6.80 9.27 36.26
N PRO A 32 6.13 8.52 37.16
CA PRO A 32 5.50 7.25 36.79
C PRO A 32 4.45 7.40 35.68
N GLY A 33 3.76 8.55 35.61
CA GLY A 33 2.83 8.86 34.52
C GLY A 33 3.50 8.97 33.14
N TYR A 34 4.73 9.48 33.08
CA TYR A 34 5.50 9.55 31.84
C TYR A 34 5.88 8.14 31.35
N VAL A 35 6.31 7.26 32.25
CA VAL A 35 6.65 5.86 31.92
C VAL A 35 5.43 5.12 31.35
N VAL A 36 4.25 5.29 31.96
CA VAL A 36 3.01 4.65 31.46
C VAL A 36 2.61 5.22 30.09
N ALA A 37 2.75 6.54 29.89
CA ALA A 37 2.45 7.17 28.61
C ALA A 37 3.37 6.67 27.47
N VAL A 38 4.68 6.57 27.74
CA VAL A 38 5.64 6.00 26.78
C VAL A 38 5.32 4.53 26.49
N MET A 39 5.07 3.73 27.53
CA MET A 39 4.70 2.32 27.36
C MET A 39 3.40 2.14 26.55
N ALA A 40 2.41 3.01 26.76
CA ALA A 40 1.16 2.98 26.00
C ALA A 40 1.40 3.31 24.53
N MET A 41 2.20 4.33 24.24
CA MET A 41 2.55 4.72 22.86
C MET A 41 3.37 3.65 22.16
N ASP A 42 4.34 3.04 22.84
CA ASP A 42 5.14 1.93 22.32
C ASP A 42 4.29 0.68 22.04
N CYS A 43 3.36 0.34 22.94
CA CYS A 43 2.42 -0.77 22.72
C CYS A 43 1.53 -0.52 21.50
N MET A 44 1.02 0.70 21.36
CA MET A 44 0.19 1.07 20.21
C MET A 44 0.99 0.97 18.91
N GLN A 45 2.19 1.55 18.86
CA GLN A 45 3.01 1.53 17.65
C GLN A 45 3.44 0.10 17.30
N LEU A 46 3.81 -0.71 18.29
CA LEU A 46 4.13 -2.12 18.08
C LEU A 46 2.95 -2.88 17.49
N SER A 47 1.73 -2.65 17.99
CA SER A 47 0.54 -3.33 17.48
C SER A 47 0.29 -3.03 15.99
N ILE A 48 0.45 -1.77 15.58
CA ILE A 48 0.29 -1.34 14.18
C ILE A 48 1.41 -1.93 13.32
N ASN A 49 2.66 -1.83 13.79
CA ASN A 49 3.83 -2.32 13.05
C ASN A 49 3.79 -3.84 12.85
N LEU A 50 3.27 -4.61 13.82
CA LEU A 50 3.15 -6.06 13.70
C LEU A 50 2.20 -6.47 12.57
N VAL A 51 1.10 -5.72 12.38
CA VAL A 51 0.18 -5.96 11.26
C VAL A 51 0.86 -5.63 9.93
N GLN A 52 1.49 -4.45 9.84
CA GLN A 52 2.14 -3.98 8.61
C GLN A 52 3.40 -4.79 8.22
N PHE A 53 4.02 -5.51 9.13
CA PHE A 53 5.22 -6.31 8.84
C PHE A 53 4.95 -7.50 7.90
N THR A 54 3.69 -7.93 7.79
CA THR A 54 3.32 -9.07 6.94
C THR A 54 3.33 -8.72 5.46
N ASP A 55 2.90 -7.51 5.10
CA ASP A 55 2.78 -7.04 3.71
C ASP A 55 4.09 -7.10 2.90
N PRO A 56 5.25 -6.64 3.38
CA PRO A 56 6.49 -6.72 2.62
C PRO A 56 6.98 -8.16 2.42
N ILE A 57 6.73 -9.07 3.37
CA ILE A 57 7.12 -10.49 3.24
C ILE A 57 6.32 -11.15 2.13
N VAL A 58 5.00 -10.91 2.10
CA VAL A 58 4.13 -11.38 1.02
C VAL A 58 4.57 -10.76 -0.31
N GLY A 59 4.84 -9.45 -0.34
CA GLY A 59 5.34 -8.76 -1.53
C GLY A 59 6.63 -9.37 -2.09
N MET A 60 7.62 -9.65 -1.24
CA MET A 60 8.90 -10.25 -1.65
C MET A 60 8.74 -11.63 -2.29
N THR A 61 7.79 -12.43 -1.82
CA THR A 61 7.53 -13.77 -2.38
C THR A 61 6.72 -13.72 -3.67
N CYS A 62 5.78 -12.79 -3.80
CA CYS A 62 4.94 -12.65 -4.99
C CYS A 62 5.66 -11.98 -6.18
N MET A 63 6.53 -10.99 -5.94
CA MET A 63 7.24 -10.25 -7.00
C MET A 63 7.97 -11.12 -8.04
N PRO A 64 8.82 -12.11 -7.68
CA PRO A 64 9.51 -12.93 -8.67
C PRO A 64 8.57 -13.78 -9.52
N ILE A 65 7.46 -14.25 -8.94
CA ILE A 65 6.43 -15.04 -9.64
C ILE A 65 5.75 -14.18 -10.70
N VAL A 66 5.39 -12.93 -10.35
CA VAL A 66 4.76 -11.98 -11.28
C VAL A 66 5.72 -11.64 -12.43
N PHE A 67 7.00 -11.39 -12.15
CA PHE A 67 8.00 -11.13 -13.19
C PHE A 67 8.20 -12.32 -14.14
N TYR A 68 8.23 -13.54 -13.60
CA TYR A 68 8.35 -14.74 -14.41
C TYR A 68 7.14 -14.93 -15.35
N LEU A 69 5.93 -14.72 -14.83
CA LEU A 69 4.72 -14.75 -15.64
C LEU A 69 4.69 -13.64 -16.69
N LEU A 70 5.17 -12.44 -16.35
CA LEU A 70 5.23 -11.31 -17.28
C LEU A 70 6.20 -11.61 -18.44
N ALA A 71 7.39 -12.13 -18.12
CA ALA A 71 8.41 -12.47 -19.12
C ALA A 71 7.94 -13.57 -20.09
N THR A 72 7.19 -14.56 -19.59
CA THR A 72 6.70 -15.68 -20.40
C THR A 72 5.49 -15.31 -21.27
N ARG A 73 4.63 -14.39 -20.82
CA ARG A 73 3.39 -14.02 -21.54
C ARG A 73 3.54 -12.83 -22.48
N VAL A 74 4.36 -11.85 -22.11
CA VAL A 74 4.45 -10.54 -22.78
C VAL A 74 5.77 -10.38 -23.55
N GLY A 75 6.79 -11.15 -23.17
CA GLY A 75 8.13 -11.08 -23.75
C GLY A 75 9.14 -10.35 -22.86
N THR A 76 10.42 -10.47 -23.20
CA THR A 76 11.54 -10.01 -22.36
C THR A 76 11.66 -8.49 -22.31
N VAL A 77 11.36 -7.78 -23.40
CA VAL A 77 11.55 -6.32 -23.48
C VAL A 77 10.54 -5.54 -22.63
N PRO A 78 9.21 -5.81 -22.67
CA PRO A 78 8.26 -5.14 -21.78
C PRO A 78 8.51 -5.45 -20.30
N ALA A 79 8.95 -6.68 -19.99
CA ALA A 79 9.30 -7.08 -18.63
C ALA A 79 10.49 -6.27 -18.07
N LEU A 80 11.50 -5.95 -18.89
CA LEU A 80 12.64 -5.11 -18.49
C LEU A 80 12.23 -3.66 -18.21
N CYS A 81 11.32 -3.08 -19.01
CA CYS A 81 10.80 -1.74 -18.74
C CYS A 81 10.00 -1.68 -17.43
N CYS A 82 9.16 -2.67 -17.15
CA CYS A 82 8.47 -2.77 -15.87
C CYS A 82 9.45 -2.99 -14.69
N ALA A 83 10.52 -3.76 -14.89
CA ALA A 83 11.59 -3.93 -13.90
C ALA A 83 12.30 -2.61 -13.59
N ALA A 84 12.62 -1.82 -14.62
CA ALA A 84 13.23 -0.52 -14.46
C ALA A 84 12.32 0.46 -13.68
N TRP A 85 11.02 0.47 -13.99
CA TRP A 85 10.05 1.27 -13.25
C TRP A 85 9.94 0.85 -11.77
N LEU A 86 9.86 -0.46 -11.51
CA LEU A 86 9.79 -0.99 -10.14
C LEU A 86 11.05 -0.69 -9.34
N LEU A 87 12.23 -0.77 -9.97
CA LEU A 87 13.48 -0.38 -9.32
C LEU A 87 13.49 1.11 -8.97
N ALA A 88 13.03 1.98 -9.87
CA ALA A 88 12.88 3.41 -9.60
C ALA A 88 11.87 3.68 -8.46
N ALA A 89 10.75 2.95 -8.44
CA ALA A 89 9.74 3.04 -7.39
C ALA A 89 10.26 2.57 -6.01
N ILE A 90 11.18 1.60 -5.98
CA ILE A 90 11.86 1.16 -4.74
C ILE A 90 12.90 2.18 -4.27
N LEU A 91 13.56 2.89 -5.19
CA LEU A 91 14.59 3.88 -4.87
C LEU A 91 13.99 5.22 -4.40
N LEU A 92 12.83 5.61 -4.91
CA LEU A 92 12.18 6.90 -4.62
C LEU A 92 11.89 7.14 -3.12
N PRO A 93 11.47 6.15 -2.31
CA PRO A 93 11.23 6.29 -0.87
C PRO A 93 12.47 6.62 -0.03
N PHE A 94 13.68 6.28 -0.48
CA PHE A 94 14.90 6.50 0.30
C PHE A 94 15.19 7.98 0.58
N PRO A 95 15.23 8.88 -0.42
CA PRO A 95 15.40 10.31 -0.17
C PRO A 95 14.17 10.95 0.47
N THR A 96 12.95 10.52 0.11
CA THR A 96 11.72 11.11 0.65
C THR A 96 11.53 10.80 2.13
N SER A 97 11.87 9.59 2.59
CA SER A 97 11.83 9.23 4.01
C SER A 97 12.80 10.06 4.86
N ARG A 98 13.98 10.39 4.34
CA ARG A 98 14.94 11.29 5.01
C ARG A 98 14.36 12.69 5.17
N LEU A 99 13.71 13.20 4.13
CA LEU A 99 13.04 14.49 4.15
C LEU A 99 11.85 14.49 5.13
N GLN A 100 11.00 13.47 5.09
CA GLN A 100 9.89 13.29 6.03
C GLN A 100 10.39 13.30 7.47
N ASN A 101 11.43 12.52 7.79
CA ASN A 101 12.02 12.48 9.14
C ASN A 101 12.53 13.85 9.60
N ALA A 102 13.16 14.62 8.70
CA ALA A 102 13.62 15.97 9.03
C ALA A 102 12.45 16.93 9.32
N ILE A 103 11.35 16.82 8.57
CA ILE A 103 10.15 17.64 8.77
C ILE A 103 9.43 17.22 10.07
N TRP A 104 9.25 15.92 10.29
CA TRP A 104 8.67 15.38 11.53
C TRP A 104 9.47 15.79 12.77
N GLY A 105 10.81 15.82 12.67
CA GLY A 105 11.66 16.33 13.74
C GLY A 105 11.39 17.80 14.08
N ARG A 106 11.10 18.65 13.08
CA ARG A 106 10.70 20.04 13.32
C ARG A 106 9.32 20.13 13.96
N VAL A 107 8.36 19.36 13.46
CA VAL A 107 7.00 19.27 14.01
C VAL A 107 7.04 18.88 15.49
N MET A 108 7.81 17.85 15.84
CA MET A 108 7.95 17.39 17.23
C MET A 108 8.53 18.50 18.12
N ARG A 109 9.55 19.23 17.67
CA ARG A 109 10.11 20.36 18.44
C ARG A 109 9.06 21.44 18.76
N PHE A 110 8.30 21.90 17.77
CA PHE A 110 7.27 22.92 18.00
C PHE A 110 6.13 22.41 18.90
N ARG A 111 5.76 21.14 18.75
CA ARG A 111 4.76 20.48 19.59
C ARG A 111 5.23 20.39 21.05
N ASP A 112 6.48 20.00 21.28
CA ASP A 112 7.06 19.90 22.62
C ASP A 112 7.17 21.28 23.28
N ASP A 113 7.61 22.30 22.54
CA ASP A 113 7.65 23.69 23.02
C ASP A 113 6.26 24.18 23.44
N ARG A 114 5.21 23.91 22.64
CA ARG A 114 3.83 24.25 22.99
C ARG A 114 3.39 23.54 24.26
N VAL A 115 3.60 22.23 24.35
CA VAL A 115 3.17 21.43 25.51
C VAL A 115 3.88 21.90 26.77
N LYS A 116 5.18 22.22 26.70
CA LYS A 116 5.95 22.76 27.81
C LYS A 116 5.39 24.10 28.29
N ARG A 117 5.18 25.07 27.38
CA ARG A 117 4.64 26.39 27.73
C ARG A 117 3.24 26.31 28.34
N LEU A 118 2.39 25.42 27.82
CA LEU A 118 1.06 25.19 28.38
C LEU A 118 1.13 24.55 29.76
N THR A 119 2.07 23.63 29.99
CA THR A 119 2.28 23.00 31.30
C THR A 119 2.69 24.05 32.34
N ASP A 120 3.68 24.90 32.03
CA ASP A 120 4.12 25.98 32.93
C ASP A 120 3.00 26.98 33.26
N LEU A 121 2.15 27.28 32.26
CA LEU A 121 0.97 28.13 32.43
C LEU A 121 -0.07 27.47 33.35
N LEU A 122 -0.36 26.19 33.15
CA LEU A 122 -1.32 25.45 33.98
C LEU A 122 -0.86 25.35 35.43
N THR A 123 0.45 25.21 35.67
CA THR A 123 1.02 25.24 37.03
C THR A 123 0.82 26.59 37.73
N SER A 124 0.78 27.70 36.98
CA SER A 124 0.67 29.08 37.51
C SER A 124 -0.71 29.73 37.29
N VAL A 125 -1.76 28.94 37.04
CA VAL A 125 -3.09 29.44 36.63
C VAL A 125 -3.73 30.45 37.60
N ARG A 126 -3.48 30.33 38.90
CA ARG A 126 -4.07 31.23 39.91
C ARG A 126 -3.53 32.67 39.78
N LEU A 127 -2.25 32.82 39.48
CA LEU A 127 -1.62 34.13 39.23
C LEU A 127 -2.17 34.77 37.97
N VAL A 128 -2.30 33.99 36.89
CA VAL A 128 -2.85 34.46 35.61
C VAL A 128 -4.26 35.03 35.79
N LYS A 129 -5.10 34.34 36.56
CA LYS A 129 -6.47 34.82 36.86
C LYS A 129 -6.51 36.04 37.77
N MET A 130 -5.68 36.10 38.81
CA MET A 130 -5.64 37.26 39.71
C MET A 130 -5.14 38.53 39.02
N CYS A 131 -4.25 38.39 38.03
CA CYS A 131 -3.69 39.52 37.28
C CYS A 131 -4.45 39.83 35.97
N ALA A 132 -5.53 39.10 35.65
CA ALA A 132 -6.27 39.22 34.38
C ALA A 132 -5.36 39.15 33.12
N TRP A 133 -4.31 38.33 33.16
CA TRP A 133 -3.35 38.18 32.05
C TRP A 133 -3.81 37.19 30.95
N GLU A 134 -5.04 36.70 31.05
CA GLU A 134 -5.58 35.65 30.16
C GLU A 134 -5.53 36.02 28.67
N ASP A 135 -5.85 37.27 28.32
CA ASP A 135 -5.83 37.73 26.94
C ASP A 135 -4.41 37.79 26.37
N ALA A 136 -3.45 38.28 27.16
CA ALA A 136 -2.04 38.34 26.76
C ALA A 136 -1.46 36.93 26.52
N TYR A 137 -1.78 35.97 27.39
CA TYR A 137 -1.38 34.57 27.20
C TYR A 137 -2.07 33.92 26.01
N MET A 138 -3.35 34.20 25.80
CA MET A 138 -4.09 33.68 24.65
C MET A 138 -3.48 34.16 23.33
N HIS A 139 -3.05 35.43 23.27
CA HIS A 139 -2.32 35.95 22.12
C HIS A 139 -0.98 35.22 21.91
N ALA A 140 -0.20 35.03 22.97
CA ALA A 140 1.08 34.32 22.90
C ALA A 140 0.93 32.86 22.42
N VAL A 141 -0.09 32.13 22.89
CA VAL A 141 -0.38 30.75 22.46
C VAL A 141 -0.84 30.71 21.01
N LYS A 142 -1.66 31.67 20.56
CA LYS A 142 -2.08 31.78 19.15
C LYS A 142 -0.88 32.00 18.23
N GLU A 143 0.08 32.84 18.62
CA GLU A 143 1.31 33.05 17.85
C GLU A 143 2.17 31.78 17.77
N LEU A 144 2.32 31.05 18.89
CA LEU A 144 3.00 29.75 18.90
C LEU A 144 2.31 28.75 17.95
N ARG A 145 0.99 28.68 18.00
CA ARG A 145 0.20 27.79 17.14
C ARG A 145 0.36 28.15 15.67
N ALA A 146 0.38 29.44 15.33
CA ALA A 146 0.63 29.88 13.95
C ALA A 146 2.00 29.40 13.43
N LYS A 147 3.03 29.44 14.28
CA LYS A 147 4.38 28.92 13.94
C LYS A 147 4.41 27.39 13.82
N GLU A 148 3.62 26.65 14.60
CA GLU A 148 3.50 25.18 14.53
C GLU A 148 2.74 24.71 13.27
N MET A 149 1.77 25.48 12.79
CA MET A 149 0.93 25.09 11.65
C MET A 149 1.72 25.00 10.33
N VAL A 150 2.75 25.82 10.14
CA VAL A 150 3.57 25.82 8.91
C VAL A 150 4.30 24.47 8.69
N PRO A 151 5.13 23.98 9.64
CA PRO A 151 5.80 22.68 9.48
C PRO A 151 4.81 21.52 9.49
N LEU A 152 3.69 21.61 10.23
CA LEU A 152 2.63 20.61 10.19
C LEU A 152 1.99 20.52 8.81
N PHE A 153 1.66 21.66 8.19
CA PHE A 153 1.09 21.69 6.85
C PHE A 153 2.06 21.08 5.84
N LEU A 154 3.35 21.44 5.92
CA LEU A 154 4.37 20.87 5.04
C LEU A 154 4.53 19.35 5.23
N ALA A 155 4.45 18.86 6.47
CA ALA A 155 4.50 17.42 6.77
C ALA A 155 3.32 16.68 6.13
N ASN A 156 2.10 17.17 6.34
CA ASN A 156 0.88 16.58 5.79
C ASN A 156 0.84 16.68 4.25
N LEU A 157 1.32 17.79 3.69
CA LEU A 157 1.40 17.95 2.24
C LEU A 157 2.38 16.95 1.61
N LEU A 158 3.54 16.75 2.24
CA LEU A 158 4.52 15.77 1.76
C LEU A 158 3.98 14.34 1.89
N ASP A 159 3.29 14.04 2.99
CA ASP A 159 2.68 12.72 3.21
C ASP A 159 1.60 12.41 2.16
N GLY A 160 0.68 13.36 1.93
CA GLY A 160 -0.34 13.24 0.89
C GLY A 160 0.24 13.18 -0.53
N PHE A 161 1.35 13.87 -0.79
CA PHE A 161 2.05 13.78 -2.07
C PHE A 161 2.65 12.38 -2.29
N ILE A 162 3.26 11.80 -1.26
CA ILE A 162 3.83 10.45 -1.33
C ILE A 162 2.73 9.41 -1.54
N ASP A 163 1.61 9.53 -0.83
CA ASP A 163 0.45 8.63 -0.99
C ASP A 163 -0.14 8.72 -2.41
N SER A 164 -0.23 9.94 -2.95
CA SER A 164 -0.69 10.17 -4.33
C SER A 164 0.21 9.51 -5.37
N VAL A 165 1.54 9.62 -5.19
CA VAL A 165 2.52 8.95 -6.08
C VAL A 165 2.40 7.44 -5.99
N TYR A 166 2.19 6.90 -4.78
CA TYR A 166 2.02 5.46 -4.57
C TYR A 166 0.75 4.94 -5.23
N SER A 167 -0.38 5.64 -5.07
CA SER A 167 -1.65 5.32 -5.74
C SER A 167 -1.56 5.38 -7.27
N ALA A 168 -0.84 6.37 -7.81
CA ALA A 168 -0.63 6.51 -9.26
C ALA A 168 0.30 5.45 -9.86
N SER A 169 1.19 4.84 -9.06
CA SER A 169 2.23 3.92 -9.54
C SER A 169 1.69 2.73 -10.34
N GLY A 170 0.54 2.16 -9.94
CA GLY A 170 -0.10 1.04 -10.64
C GLY A 170 -0.61 1.44 -12.02
N SER A 171 -1.20 2.63 -12.15
CA SER A 171 -1.68 3.16 -13.44
C SER A 171 -0.52 3.42 -14.40
N VAL A 172 0.58 4.01 -13.92
CA VAL A 172 1.78 4.25 -14.72
C VAL A 172 2.39 2.95 -15.22
N MET A 173 2.43 1.90 -14.37
CA MET A 173 2.96 0.61 -14.78
C MET A 173 2.16 -0.02 -15.93
N ILE A 174 0.83 0.11 -15.92
CA ILE A 174 -0.05 -0.36 -17.01
C ILE A 174 0.23 0.42 -18.30
N ILE A 175 0.37 1.75 -18.22
CA ILE A 175 0.68 2.59 -19.38
C ILE A 175 2.02 2.20 -20.00
N ILE A 176 3.05 1.96 -19.19
CA ILE A 176 4.36 1.50 -19.67
C ILE A 176 4.25 0.14 -20.36
N LEU A 177 3.49 -0.80 -19.78
CA LEU A 177 3.27 -2.13 -20.34
C LEU A 177 2.59 -2.05 -21.72
N PHE A 178 1.48 -1.32 -21.84
CA PHE A 178 0.79 -1.17 -23.12
C PHE A 178 1.58 -0.32 -24.12
N GLY A 179 2.27 0.72 -23.66
CA GLY A 179 3.10 1.59 -24.50
C GLY A 179 4.28 0.83 -25.12
N THR A 180 4.96 0.00 -24.33
CA THR A 180 6.06 -0.85 -24.84
C THR A 180 5.56 -1.92 -25.80
N LEU A 181 4.41 -2.54 -25.51
CA LEU A 181 3.76 -3.47 -26.44
C LEU A 181 3.39 -2.81 -27.77
N ALA A 182 2.82 -1.59 -27.74
CA ALA A 182 2.48 -0.84 -28.95
C ALA A 182 3.73 -0.46 -29.77
N ALA A 183 4.85 -0.15 -29.10
CA ALA A 183 6.09 0.22 -29.75
C ALA A 183 6.85 -0.97 -30.36
N LEU A 184 6.80 -2.14 -29.73
CA LEU A 184 7.55 -3.34 -30.15
C LEU A 184 6.82 -4.16 -31.22
N ASP A 185 5.48 -4.21 -31.18
CA ASP A 185 4.67 -5.05 -32.06
C ASP A 185 3.50 -4.27 -32.72
N PRO A 186 3.77 -3.29 -33.61
CA PRO A 186 2.72 -2.67 -34.43
C PRO A 186 2.04 -3.69 -35.38
N THR A 187 2.64 -4.87 -35.58
CA THR A 187 2.21 -5.91 -36.54
C THR A 187 1.50 -7.11 -35.91
N ARG A 188 1.57 -7.36 -34.59
CA ARG A 188 0.84 -8.48 -33.95
C ARG A 188 -0.61 -8.17 -33.59
N THR A 189 -0.98 -6.90 -33.53
CA THR A 189 -2.38 -6.47 -33.53
C THR A 189 -3.10 -6.89 -34.83
N LEU A 190 -2.36 -7.02 -35.94
CA LEU A 190 -2.86 -7.60 -37.19
C LEU A 190 -2.90 -9.13 -37.20
N THR A 191 -2.35 -9.85 -36.22
CA THR A 191 -2.46 -11.32 -36.19
C THR A 191 -3.88 -11.79 -35.85
N LYS A 192 -4.67 -11.02 -35.09
CA LYS A 192 -6.11 -11.29 -34.98
C LYS A 192 -6.81 -11.15 -36.35
N ALA A 193 -6.41 -10.16 -37.16
CA ALA A 193 -6.89 -10.01 -38.53
C ALA A 193 -6.34 -11.07 -39.49
N ALA A 194 -5.10 -11.55 -39.30
CA ALA A 194 -4.49 -12.59 -40.11
C ALA A 194 -5.11 -13.97 -39.84
N ILE A 195 -5.47 -14.27 -38.58
CA ILE A 195 -6.21 -15.49 -38.22
C ILE A 195 -7.65 -15.44 -38.77
N LEU A 196 -8.31 -14.27 -38.74
CA LEU A 196 -9.61 -14.08 -39.41
C LEU A 196 -9.52 -14.18 -40.95
N ASN A 197 -8.40 -13.77 -41.55
CA ASN A 197 -8.20 -13.89 -43.00
C ASN A 197 -7.85 -15.34 -43.42
N SER A 198 -7.18 -16.11 -42.56
CA SER A 198 -6.93 -17.55 -42.80
C SER A 198 -8.20 -18.41 -42.66
N ASP A 199 -9.19 -17.96 -41.89
CA ASP A 199 -10.47 -18.68 -41.73
C ASP A 199 -11.42 -18.43 -42.93
N GLY A 200 -11.30 -17.28 -43.60
CA GLY A 200 -12.02 -16.98 -44.85
C GLY A 200 -11.51 -17.74 -46.09
N SER A 201 -10.24 -18.18 -46.10
CA SER A 201 -9.64 -18.87 -47.25
C SER A 201 -9.94 -20.37 -47.30
N THR A 202 -10.42 -20.96 -46.19
CA THR A 202 -10.71 -22.41 -46.10
C THR A 202 -12.13 -22.77 -46.60
N ARG A 203 -12.98 -21.79 -46.92
CA ARG A 203 -14.32 -22.02 -47.54
C ARG A 203 -14.32 -22.10 -49.08
N ARG A 204 -13.18 -22.37 -49.72
CA ARG A 204 -13.13 -22.72 -51.16
C ARG A 204 -12.47 -24.09 -51.33
N ALA A 205 -13.25 -25.15 -51.19
CA ALA A 205 -12.90 -26.46 -51.70
C ALA A 205 -13.49 -26.64 -53.12
N PRO A 206 -12.70 -26.99 -54.14
CA PRO A 206 -13.21 -27.66 -55.33
C PRO A 206 -13.31 -29.17 -55.07
N ASN A 207 -14.34 -29.78 -55.64
CA ASN A 207 -14.50 -31.24 -55.75
C ASN A 207 -13.29 -31.87 -56.45
N LEU A 208 -12.79 -33.01 -55.95
CA LEU A 208 -12.66 -34.29 -56.69
C LEU A 208 -11.89 -35.36 -55.87
N GLY A 209 -12.52 -36.52 -55.66
CA GLY A 209 -11.94 -37.84 -55.90
C GLY A 209 -10.86 -38.44 -54.97
N GLY A 210 -11.27 -39.43 -54.17
CA GLY A 210 -10.58 -40.74 -54.09
C GLY A 210 -9.58 -41.00 -52.94
N GLY A 211 -9.82 -42.10 -52.21
CA GLY A 211 -8.73 -42.95 -51.72
C GLY A 211 -8.37 -42.90 -50.23
N GLN A 212 -9.11 -43.69 -49.43
CA GLN A 212 -8.66 -44.60 -48.36
C GLN A 212 -7.50 -44.30 -47.38
N PHE A 213 -7.77 -44.74 -46.13
CA PHE A 213 -6.90 -45.18 -45.02
C PHE A 213 -6.46 -44.17 -43.95
N GLY A 214 -6.73 -44.54 -42.69
CA GLY A 214 -5.98 -44.09 -41.52
C GLY A 214 -6.86 -43.70 -40.35
N GLY A 215 -7.28 -44.66 -39.53
CA GLY A 215 -8.07 -44.42 -38.32
C GLY A 215 -7.32 -43.60 -37.28
N SER A 216 -8.01 -42.61 -36.72
CA SER A 216 -7.84 -42.12 -35.35
C SER A 216 -9.14 -41.46 -34.93
N THR A 217 -9.74 -42.01 -33.88
CA THR A 217 -10.98 -41.58 -33.26
C THR A 217 -10.87 -40.13 -32.78
N VAL A 218 -11.45 -39.20 -33.55
CA VAL A 218 -11.72 -37.83 -33.10
C VAL A 218 -13.01 -37.87 -32.29
N VAL A 219 -12.87 -37.71 -30.98
CA VAL A 219 -13.98 -37.41 -30.06
C VAL A 219 -14.62 -36.11 -30.54
N LYS A 220 -15.85 -36.22 -31.04
CA LYS A 220 -16.68 -35.11 -31.47
C LYS A 220 -17.16 -34.37 -30.22
N THR A 221 -16.47 -33.31 -29.82
CA THR A 221 -17.04 -32.31 -28.91
C THR A 221 -18.03 -31.51 -29.73
N ASP A 222 -19.30 -31.86 -29.63
CA ASP A 222 -20.38 -31.11 -30.26
C ASP A 222 -20.30 -29.65 -29.81
N GLY A 223 -20.17 -28.78 -30.81
CA GLY A 223 -20.17 -27.33 -30.62
C GLY A 223 -21.47 -26.93 -29.93
N PHE A 224 -21.34 -26.25 -28.80
CA PHE A 224 -22.44 -25.66 -28.07
C PHE A 224 -23.06 -24.58 -28.95
N ASP A 225 -24.14 -24.94 -29.64
CA ASP A 225 -24.83 -24.11 -30.61
C ASP A 225 -25.57 -22.98 -29.87
N GLY A 226 -24.98 -21.78 -29.85
CA GLY A 226 -25.52 -20.60 -29.17
C GLY A 226 -26.91 -20.17 -29.67
N ALA A 227 -27.36 -20.70 -30.81
CA ALA A 227 -28.71 -20.49 -31.33
C ALA A 227 -29.79 -21.23 -30.52
N GLN A 228 -29.48 -22.39 -29.92
CA GLN A 228 -30.42 -23.15 -29.07
C GLN A 228 -30.67 -22.47 -27.72
N TYR A 229 -29.68 -21.75 -27.18
CA TYR A 229 -29.81 -21.03 -25.91
C TYR A 229 -30.68 -19.77 -26.02
N GLN A 230 -30.64 -19.10 -27.17
CA GLN A 230 -31.47 -17.91 -27.45
C GLN A 230 -32.95 -18.30 -27.59
N ALA A 231 -33.27 -19.38 -28.31
CA ALA A 231 -34.64 -19.85 -28.48
C ALA A 231 -35.29 -20.32 -27.16
N ARG A 232 -34.51 -20.92 -26.24
CA ARG A 232 -35.01 -21.33 -24.92
C ARG A 232 -35.21 -20.15 -23.96
N ARG A 233 -34.50 -19.03 -24.15
CA ARG A 233 -34.63 -17.84 -23.29
C ARG A 233 -35.91 -17.05 -23.59
N GLU A 234 -36.41 -17.07 -24.82
CA GLU A 234 -37.67 -16.41 -25.17
C GLU A 234 -38.92 -17.18 -24.72
N GLN A 235 -38.81 -18.50 -24.49
CA GLN A 235 -39.92 -19.30 -23.95
C GLN A 235 -40.15 -19.14 -22.43
N ILE A 236 -39.19 -18.59 -21.69
CA ILE A 236 -39.31 -18.44 -20.22
C ILE A 236 -40.10 -17.17 -19.83
N TYR A 237 -40.20 -16.17 -20.72
CA TYR A 237 -40.88 -14.90 -20.43
C TYR A 237 -42.37 -14.84 -20.81
N LEU A 238 -42.95 -15.92 -21.35
CA LEU A 238 -44.32 -15.90 -21.91
C LEU A 238 -45.34 -16.78 -21.15
N SER A 239 -45.05 -17.20 -19.92
CA SER A 239 -46.08 -17.80 -19.07
C SER A 239 -46.68 -16.74 -18.13
N PRO A 240 -47.98 -16.40 -18.24
CA PRO A 240 -48.67 -15.55 -17.27
C PRO A 240 -48.85 -16.29 -15.93
N PRO A 241 -49.13 -15.56 -14.83
CA PRO A 241 -48.76 -15.96 -13.46
C PRO A 241 -49.48 -17.19 -12.91
#